data_AF-A0A6T7FLK4-F1
#
_entry.id   AF-A0A6T7FLK4-F1
#
_cell.length_a   1.000
_cell.length_b   1.000
_cell.length_c   1.000
_cell.angle_alpha   90.00
_cell.angle_beta   90.00
_cell.angle_gamma   90.00
#
_symmetry.space_group_name_H-M   'P 1'
#
loop_
_entity.id
_entity.type
_entity.pdbx_description
1 polymer ?
#
loop_
_entity_poly.entity_id
_entity_poly.type
_entity_poly.pdbx_seq_one_letter_code
_entity_poly.pdbx_strand_id
1 'polypeptide(L)'
;MPALTHMMLMVFIDIACSFQPGSGPSFAVFGNAETKSLIQQWKPNPVDVPSGDVMLPASTENMKRFVRARILLEENGTGCIAASIDGSLSVVVCKFGEHNQLLLPLWQPNTPVSEVFKSMRDWHTERLGHKTLTGAKLNDPDDQMAWAKAMGA
;
A
#
# COMPACT_ATOMS: atom_id res chain seq x y z
N MET A 1 20.02 28.04 -44.33
CA MET A 1 20.88 27.32 -43.35
C MET A 1 21.23 28.29 -42.22
N PRO A 2 21.55 27.79 -41.01
CA PRO A 2 20.63 27.33 -39.95
C PRO A 2 19.94 28.53 -39.27
N ALA A 3 19.28 28.51 -38.10
CA ALA A 3 18.85 27.46 -37.15
C ALA A 3 17.33 27.69 -36.86
N LEU A 4 16.56 26.89 -36.11
CA LEU A 4 16.81 25.84 -35.11
C LEU A 4 17.27 26.30 -33.72
N THR A 5 16.53 27.25 -33.13
CA THR A 5 16.41 27.40 -31.67
C THR A 5 15.11 28.10 -31.35
N HIS A 6 14.18 27.40 -30.69
CA HIS A 6 13.32 27.89 -29.60
C HIS A 6 12.67 26.66 -28.94
N MET A 7 13.54 25.92 -28.25
CA MET A 7 13.29 25.17 -27.03
C MET A 7 11.85 24.67 -26.83
N MET A 8 11.61 23.44 -27.29
CA MET A 8 10.43 22.63 -27.00
C MET A 8 10.11 22.66 -25.50
N LEU A 9 8.85 22.99 -25.17
CA LEU A 9 8.37 23.21 -23.81
C LEU A 9 8.41 21.90 -22.99
N MET A 10 9.50 21.70 -22.23
CA MET A 10 9.62 20.64 -21.21
C MET A 10 8.78 20.95 -19.96
N VAL A 11 7.46 20.91 -20.10
CA VAL A 11 6.50 20.76 -19.00
C VAL A 11 5.27 20.10 -19.67
N PHE A 12 4.77 18.94 -19.25
CA PHE A 12 4.22 18.71 -17.91
C PHE A 12 4.13 17.21 -17.56
N ILE A 13 4.45 16.93 -16.28
CA ILE A 13 3.91 15.83 -15.46
C ILE A 13 4.48 14.42 -15.75
N ASP A 14 5.59 14.12 -15.08
CA ASP A 14 5.79 12.81 -14.46
C ASP A 14 4.83 12.69 -13.24
N ILE A 15 3.76 11.90 -13.32
CA ILE A 15 3.07 11.39 -12.09
C ILE A 15 3.80 10.12 -11.61
N ALA A 16 5.12 10.21 -11.46
CA ALA A 16 5.83 9.36 -10.54
C ALA A 16 5.73 10.01 -9.16
N CYS A 17 4.60 9.82 -8.48
CA CYS A 17 4.45 10.21 -7.07
C CYS A 17 5.37 9.33 -6.21
N SER A 18 6.66 9.66 -6.18
CA SER A 18 7.62 9.09 -5.23
C SER A 18 7.17 9.50 -3.84
N PHE A 19 6.50 8.58 -3.16
CA PHE A 19 6.09 8.76 -1.78
C PHE A 19 7.35 8.93 -0.92
N GLN A 20 7.68 10.18 -0.58
CA GLN A 20 8.74 10.53 0.35
C GLN A 20 8.12 10.75 1.73
N PRO A 21 8.32 9.82 2.68
CA PRO A 21 7.84 10.01 4.05
C PRO A 21 8.63 11.16 4.70
N GLY A 22 7.92 12.20 5.12
CA GLY A 22 8.46 13.23 5.99
C GLY A 22 8.58 12.75 7.45
N SER A 23 8.98 13.64 8.35
CA SER A 23 9.14 13.34 9.79
C SER A 23 7.82 13.26 10.57
N GLY A 24 6.74 12.77 9.95
CA GLY A 24 5.40 12.67 10.52
C GLY A 24 4.51 11.76 9.68
N PRO A 25 3.34 11.36 10.19
CA PRO A 25 2.48 10.38 9.54
C PRO A 25 2.00 10.89 8.17
N SER A 26 2.35 10.15 7.12
CA SER A 26 2.03 10.50 5.73
C SER A 26 1.14 9.43 5.10
N PHE A 27 0.11 9.85 4.37
CA PHE A 27 -0.89 8.97 3.77
C PHE A 27 -1.10 9.30 2.29
N ALA A 28 -1.27 8.26 1.47
CA ALA A 28 -1.61 8.38 0.07
C ALA A 28 -2.63 7.32 -0.35
N VAL A 29 -3.59 7.70 -1.20
CA VAL A 29 -4.50 6.77 -1.86
C VAL A 29 -4.05 6.61 -3.30
N PHE A 30 -3.92 5.36 -3.73
CA PHE A 30 -3.49 5.04 -5.08
C PHE A 30 -4.59 4.28 -5.82
N GLY A 31 -4.77 4.63 -7.09
CA GLY A 31 -5.57 3.84 -8.02
C GLY A 31 -4.91 2.50 -8.34
N ASN A 32 -5.56 1.74 -9.21
CA ASN A 32 -5.15 0.38 -9.52
C ASN A 32 -3.74 0.30 -10.12
N ALA A 33 -3.46 1.14 -11.12
CA ALA A 33 -2.19 1.15 -11.85
C ALA A 33 -1.03 1.63 -10.98
N GLU A 34 -1.25 2.68 -10.20
CA GLU A 34 -0.27 3.25 -9.27
C GLU A 34 0.04 2.27 -8.14
N THR A 35 -0.98 1.58 -7.61
CA THR A 35 -0.80 0.52 -6.62
C THR A 35 0.00 -0.66 -7.17
N LYS A 36 -0.23 -1.08 -8.42
CA LYS A 36 0.58 -2.12 -9.08
C LYS A 36 2.05 -1.72 -9.17
N SER A 37 2.35 -0.45 -9.48
CA SER A 37 3.73 0.07 -9.49
C SER A 37 4.35 0.07 -8.09
N LEU A 38 3.64 0.58 -7.08
CA LEU A 38 4.10 0.62 -5.68
C LEU A 38 4.43 -0.78 -5.15
N ILE A 39 3.56 -1.77 -5.40
CA ILE A 39 3.77 -3.14 -4.92
C ILE A 39 4.90 -3.84 -5.68
N GLN A 40 5.13 -3.53 -6.96
CA GLN A 40 6.31 -4.03 -7.69
C GLN A 40 7.64 -3.53 -7.11
N GLN A 41 7.64 -2.37 -6.44
CA GLN A 41 8.80 -1.84 -5.71
C GLN A 41 8.92 -2.45 -4.30
N TRP A 42 7.79 -2.77 -3.67
CA TRP A 42 7.73 -3.40 -2.33
C TRP A 42 8.27 -4.83 -2.26
N LYS A 43 8.41 -5.52 -3.41
CA LYS A 43 8.80 -6.95 -3.57
C LYS A 43 9.52 -7.55 -2.35
N PRO A 44 8.99 -8.62 -1.72
CA PRO A 44 9.63 -9.23 -0.56
C PRO A 44 11.03 -9.71 -0.94
N ASN A 45 12.05 -9.26 -0.20
CA ASN A 45 13.45 -9.56 -0.51
C ASN A 45 13.66 -11.09 -0.62
N PRO A 46 14.27 -11.58 -1.71
CA PRO A 46 14.74 -12.96 -1.79
C PRO A 46 15.91 -13.15 -0.81
N VAL A 47 16.02 -14.34 -0.23
CA VAL A 47 17.18 -14.76 0.56
C VAL A 47 18.02 -15.70 -0.31
N ASP A 48 19.32 -15.44 -0.39
CA ASP A 48 20.25 -16.37 -1.03
C ASP A 48 20.29 -17.68 -0.26
N VAL A 49 19.87 -18.76 -0.92
CA VAL A 49 19.97 -20.13 -0.42
C VAL A 49 21.31 -20.74 -0.89
N PRO A 50 22.22 -21.20 0.00
CA PRO A 50 23.60 -21.55 -0.38
C PRO A 50 23.80 -22.79 -1.28
N SER A 51 22.74 -23.36 -1.88
CA SER A 51 22.83 -24.59 -2.65
C SER A 51 21.66 -24.73 -3.64
N GLY A 52 21.92 -24.47 -4.93
CA GLY A 52 21.27 -25.12 -6.09
C GLY A 52 19.78 -24.86 -6.35
N ASP A 53 18.98 -24.50 -5.35
CA ASP A 53 17.54 -24.39 -5.44
C ASP A 53 17.05 -22.93 -5.54
N VAL A 54 15.85 -22.78 -6.09
CA VAL A 54 15.22 -21.50 -6.46
C VAL A 54 15.19 -20.51 -5.28
N MET A 55 15.57 -19.26 -5.53
CA MET A 55 15.52 -18.14 -4.57
C MET A 55 14.19 -18.11 -3.79
N LEU A 56 14.25 -18.42 -2.50
CA LEU A 56 13.09 -18.37 -1.62
C LEU A 56 12.95 -16.96 -0.99
N PRO A 57 11.73 -16.44 -0.82
CA PRO A 57 11.50 -15.16 -0.17
C PRO A 57 11.76 -15.24 1.33
N ALA A 58 12.24 -14.14 1.94
CA ALA A 58 12.53 -14.05 3.38
C ALA A 58 11.34 -14.39 4.30
N SER A 59 10.11 -14.32 3.79
CA SER A 59 8.92 -14.81 4.47
C SER A 59 7.93 -15.37 3.44
N THR A 60 7.56 -16.64 3.61
CA THR A 60 6.50 -17.30 2.83
C THR A 60 5.18 -16.56 2.95
N GLU A 61 4.88 -15.99 4.11
CA GLU A 61 3.63 -15.25 4.35
C GLU A 61 3.61 -13.92 3.60
N ASN A 62 4.72 -13.17 3.62
CA ASN A 62 4.85 -11.94 2.83
C ASN A 62 4.77 -12.21 1.32
N MET A 63 5.25 -13.37 0.85
CA MET A 63 5.08 -13.78 -0.54
C MET A 63 3.63 -14.15 -0.88
N LYS A 64 2.90 -14.89 -0.02
CA LYS A 64 1.47 -15.14 -0.22
C LYS A 64 0.68 -13.83 -0.32
N ARG A 65 0.95 -12.89 0.60
CA ARG A 65 0.35 -11.56 0.62
C ARG A 65 0.70 -10.76 -0.65
N PHE A 66 1.95 -10.79 -1.11
CA PHE A 66 2.37 -10.17 -2.38
C PHE A 66 1.62 -10.74 -3.61
N VAL A 67 1.57 -12.06 -3.77
CA VAL A 67 0.88 -12.73 -4.88
C VAL A 67 -0.62 -12.40 -4.85
N ARG A 68 -1.23 -12.46 -3.66
CA ARG A 68 -2.66 -12.16 -3.49
C ARG A 68 -2.97 -10.68 -3.78
N ALA A 69 -2.10 -9.75 -3.41
CA ALA A 69 -2.28 -8.34 -3.72
C ALA A 69 -2.32 -8.10 -5.23
N ARG A 70 -1.45 -8.77 -6.00
CA ARG A 70 -1.47 -8.71 -7.47
C ARG A 70 -2.79 -9.22 -8.06
N ILE A 71 -3.34 -10.32 -7.54
CA ILE A 71 -4.62 -10.88 -7.99
C ILE A 71 -5.78 -9.91 -7.69
N LEU A 72 -5.84 -9.37 -6.47
CA LEU A 72 -6.87 -8.40 -6.09
C LEU A 72 -6.84 -7.14 -6.97
N LEU A 73 -5.65 -6.73 -7.39
CA LEU A 73 -5.47 -5.59 -8.29
C LEU A 73 -5.83 -5.87 -9.75
N GLU A 74 -6.31 -7.06 -10.12
CA GLU A 74 -6.99 -7.22 -11.41
C GLU A 74 -8.50 -6.91 -11.32
N GLU A 75 -9.05 -6.66 -10.12
CA GLU A 75 -10.44 -6.23 -9.94
C GLU A 75 -10.63 -4.71 -10.08
N ASN A 76 -11.66 -4.30 -10.82
CA ASN A 76 -12.10 -2.91 -10.89
C ASN A 76 -12.47 -2.34 -9.50
N GLY A 77 -12.14 -1.07 -9.27
CA GLY A 77 -12.38 -0.38 -8.00
C GLY A 77 -11.40 -0.74 -6.89
N THR A 78 -10.35 -1.52 -7.15
CA THR A 78 -9.27 -1.78 -6.18
C THR A 78 -8.09 -0.84 -6.37
N GLY A 79 -7.42 -0.57 -5.25
CA GLY A 79 -6.18 0.19 -5.16
C GLY A 79 -5.57 -0.02 -3.77
N CYS A 80 -4.89 0.97 -3.21
CA CYS A 80 -4.43 0.90 -1.83
C CYS A 80 -4.50 2.23 -1.08
N ILE A 81 -4.43 2.12 0.24
CA ILE A 81 -4.03 3.21 1.13
C ILE A 81 -2.61 2.88 1.59
N ALA A 82 -1.65 3.73 1.24
CA ALA A 82 -0.31 3.70 1.80
C ALA A 82 -0.23 4.65 2.99
N ALA A 83 0.45 4.20 4.05
CA ALA A 83 0.74 4.97 5.24
C ALA A 83 2.22 4.83 5.56
N SER A 84 2.88 5.91 5.99
CA SER A 84 4.15 5.79 6.69
C SER A 84 4.04 6.41 8.06
N ILE A 85 4.40 5.61 9.07
CA ILE A 85 4.43 5.96 10.48
C ILE A 85 5.82 5.55 10.97
N ASP A 86 6.50 6.47 11.65
CA ASP A 86 7.87 6.29 12.15
C ASP A 86 8.87 5.75 11.11
N GLY A 87 8.75 6.23 9.87
CA GLY A 87 9.57 5.82 8.72
C GLY A 87 9.22 4.46 8.11
N SER A 88 8.31 3.69 8.72
CA SER A 88 7.90 2.37 8.23
C SER A 88 6.74 2.49 7.25
N LEU A 89 6.94 2.10 5.99
CA LEU A 89 5.89 2.09 4.96
C LEU A 89 4.97 0.87 5.11
N SER A 90 3.69 1.12 5.35
CA SER A 90 2.61 0.12 5.31
C SER A 90 1.71 0.36 4.11
N VAL A 91 1.34 -0.70 3.40
CA VAL A 91 0.43 -0.62 2.25
C VAL A 91 -0.76 -1.54 2.47
N VAL A 92 -1.99 -1.02 2.45
CA VAL A 92 -3.20 -1.83 2.61
C VAL A 92 -4.03 -1.77 1.34
N VAL A 93 -4.17 -2.91 0.66
CA VAL A 93 -5.04 -3.05 -0.51
C VAL A 93 -6.49 -2.84 -0.07
N CYS A 94 -7.19 -1.96 -0.77
CA CYS A 94 -8.53 -1.50 -0.44
C CYS A 94 -9.42 -1.56 -1.68
N LYS A 95 -10.68 -1.97 -1.49
CA LYS A 95 -11.74 -1.79 -2.50
C LYS A 95 -12.47 -0.49 -2.21
N PHE A 96 -12.47 0.41 -3.18
CA PHE A 96 -13.12 1.72 -3.11
C PHE A 96 -14.50 1.64 -3.77
N GLY A 97 -15.50 2.21 -3.12
CA GLY A 97 -16.89 2.16 -3.58
C GLY A 97 -17.77 3.11 -2.77
N GLU A 98 -19.01 2.69 -2.52
CA GLU A 98 -19.92 3.34 -1.57
C GLU A 98 -19.37 3.26 -0.13
N HIS A 99 -18.97 2.04 0.28
CA HIS A 99 -18.16 1.80 1.46
C HIS A 99 -16.75 1.36 1.02
N ASN A 100 -15.71 1.89 1.69
CA ASN A 100 -14.34 1.46 1.48
C ASN A 100 -14.05 0.21 2.33
N GLN A 101 -13.48 -0.81 1.71
CA GLN A 101 -13.21 -2.10 2.35
C GLN A 101 -11.72 -2.41 2.31
N LEU A 102 -11.07 -2.49 3.47
CA LEU A 102 -9.72 -3.04 3.60
C LEU A 102 -9.77 -4.54 3.27
N LEU A 103 -8.85 -5.00 2.42
CA LEU A 103 -8.78 -6.38 1.94
C LEU A 103 -7.50 -7.09 2.40
N LEU A 104 -6.34 -6.46 2.20
CA LEU A 104 -5.06 -7.13 2.36
C LEU A 104 -3.94 -6.17 2.76
N PRO A 105 -3.46 -6.25 4.00
CA PRO A 105 -2.28 -5.51 4.43
C PRO A 105 -0.96 -6.15 3.99
N LEU A 106 -0.03 -5.29 3.58
CA LEU A 106 1.36 -5.58 3.28
C LEU A 106 2.22 -4.86 4.33
N TRP A 107 2.61 -5.60 5.37
CA TRP A 107 3.38 -5.09 6.50
C TRP A 107 4.88 -5.17 6.26
N GLN A 108 5.62 -4.17 6.73
CA GLN A 108 7.06 -4.31 6.94
C GLN A 108 7.34 -5.05 8.26
N PRO A 109 8.50 -5.67 8.43
CA PRO A 109 8.91 -6.25 9.72
C PRO A 109 8.75 -5.23 10.86
N ASN A 110 8.30 -5.70 12.03
CA ASN A 110 8.10 -4.89 13.24
C ASN A 110 7.07 -3.74 13.13
N THR A 111 6.21 -3.73 12.10
CA THR A 111 5.15 -2.71 11.95
C THR A 111 4.17 -2.74 13.13
N PRO A 112 3.86 -1.61 13.80
CA PRO A 112 2.87 -1.55 14.89
C PRO A 112 1.43 -1.57 14.32
N VAL A 113 0.97 -2.76 13.92
CA VAL A 113 -0.25 -2.96 13.11
C VAL A 113 -1.50 -2.22 13.64
N SER A 114 -1.81 -2.33 14.94
CA SER A 114 -2.99 -1.65 15.51
C SER A 114 -2.88 -0.13 15.48
N GLU A 115 -1.68 0.43 15.56
CA GLU A 115 -1.45 1.88 15.49
C GLU A 115 -1.60 2.36 14.04
N VAL A 116 -1.05 1.62 13.08
CA VAL A 116 -1.26 1.89 11.64
C VAL A 116 -2.75 1.85 11.28
N PHE A 117 -3.50 0.85 11.74
CA PHE A 117 -4.94 0.80 11.50
C PHE A 117 -5.71 1.94 12.19
N LYS A 118 -5.33 2.31 13.42
CA LYS A 118 -5.94 3.44 14.13
C LYS A 118 -5.71 4.75 13.36
N SER A 119 -4.46 5.06 13.02
CA SER A 119 -4.13 6.27 12.26
C SER A 119 -4.74 6.28 10.86
N MET A 120 -4.83 5.12 10.18
CA MET A 120 -5.52 4.99 8.90
C MET A 120 -7.02 5.25 9.00
N ARG A 121 -7.69 4.77 10.06
CA ARG A 121 -9.10 5.08 10.34
C ARG A 121 -9.30 6.55 10.62
N ASP A 122 -8.45 7.15 11.45
CA ASP A 122 -8.56 8.56 11.85
C ASP A 122 -8.37 9.47 10.62
N TRP A 123 -7.34 9.20 9.81
CA TRP A 123 -7.12 9.86 8.52
C TRP A 123 -8.29 9.66 7.54
N HIS A 124 -8.84 8.45 7.45
CA HIS A 124 -9.98 8.18 6.56
C HIS A 124 -11.22 8.94 7.01
N THR A 125 -11.47 9.02 8.32
CA THR A 125 -12.60 9.76 8.89
C THR A 125 -12.46 11.27 8.60
N GLU A 126 -11.25 11.83 8.74
CA GLU A 126 -10.95 13.23 8.41
C GLU A 126 -11.18 13.54 6.92
N ARG A 127 -10.66 12.70 6.01
CA ARG A 127 -10.61 12.99 4.56
C ARG A 127 -11.79 12.47 3.77
N LEU A 128 -12.41 11.39 4.24
CA LEU A 128 -13.42 10.60 3.54
C LEU A 128 -14.60 10.24 4.46
N GLY A 129 -14.85 11.00 5.54
CA GLY A 129 -15.93 10.75 6.50
C GLY A 129 -17.37 10.73 5.95
N HIS A 130 -17.57 11.08 4.67
CA HIS A 130 -18.81 10.83 3.93
C HIS A 130 -18.95 9.36 3.45
N LYS A 131 -17.93 8.52 3.68
CA LYS A 131 -17.89 7.08 3.42
C LYS A 131 -17.54 6.33 4.69
N THR A 132 -17.89 5.05 4.74
CA THR A 132 -17.44 4.13 5.79
C THR A 132 -16.12 3.47 5.39
N LEU A 133 -15.23 3.21 6.36
CA LEU A 133 -14.12 2.27 6.21
C LEU A 133 -14.37 1.02 7.06
N THR A 134 -14.22 -0.16 6.47
CA THR A 134 -14.40 -1.45 7.16
C THR A 134 -13.24 -2.40 6.93
N GLY A 135 -12.88 -3.15 7.97
CA GLY A 135 -11.92 -4.26 7.95
C GLY A 135 -12.56 -5.66 7.90
N ALA A 136 -13.88 -5.76 7.71
CA ALA A 136 -14.61 -7.05 7.80
C ALA A 136 -14.18 -8.14 6.79
N LYS A 137 -13.42 -7.78 5.73
CA LYS A 137 -12.84 -8.72 4.75
C LYS A 137 -11.31 -8.78 4.79
N LEU A 138 -10.70 -8.32 5.89
CA LEU A 138 -9.30 -8.66 6.20
C LEU A 138 -9.19 -10.18 6.30
N ASN A 139 -8.16 -10.74 5.68
CA ASN A 139 -8.09 -12.17 5.42
C ASN A 139 -7.37 -12.99 6.49
N ASP A 140 -6.61 -12.29 7.34
CA ASP A 140 -5.81 -12.88 8.40
C ASP A 140 -6.51 -12.59 9.75
N PRO A 141 -6.73 -13.59 10.62
CA PRO A 141 -7.32 -13.37 11.95
C PRO A 141 -6.58 -12.35 12.80
N ASP A 142 -5.24 -12.27 12.69
CA ASP A 142 -4.45 -11.30 13.47
C ASP A 142 -4.68 -9.86 12.95
N ASP A 143 -4.81 -9.69 11.63
CA ASP A 143 -5.17 -8.40 11.03
C ASP A 143 -6.61 -7.99 11.40
N GLN A 144 -7.55 -8.95 11.45
CA GLN A 144 -8.93 -8.70 11.92
C GLN A 144 -8.96 -8.26 13.39
N MET A 145 -8.22 -8.95 14.26
CA MET A 145 -8.14 -8.61 15.69
C MET A 145 -7.46 -7.26 15.91
N ALA A 146 -6.38 -6.98 15.18
CA ALA A 146 -5.69 -5.69 15.25
C ALA A 146 -6.56 -4.53 14.73
N TRP A 147 -7.39 -4.77 13.71
CA TRP A 147 -8.41 -3.82 13.24
C TRP A 147 -9.52 -3.61 14.29
N ALA A 148 -10.05 -4.67 14.90
CA ALA A 148 -11.06 -4.56 15.95
C ALA A 148 -10.56 -3.71 17.14
N LYS A 149 -9.34 -3.98 17.61
CA LYS A 149 -8.65 -3.19 18.64
C LYS A 149 -8.45 -1.73 18.22
N ALA A 150 -8.09 -1.47 16.96
CA ALA A 150 -7.98 -0.11 16.43
C ALA A 150 -9.33 0.62 16.45
N MET A 151 -10.44 -0.08 16.20
CA MET A 151 -11.81 0.44 16.29
C MET A 151 -12.30 0.67 17.74
N GLY A 152 -11.57 0.20 18.76
CA GLY A 152 -11.94 0.36 20.17
C GLY A 152 -12.79 -0.78 20.75
N ALA A 153 -12.73 -1.97 20.12
CA ALA A 153 -13.27 -3.22 20.66
C ALA A 153 -12.23 -4.00 21.49
#